data_AF-A0A4Q5QMT7-F1
#
_entry.id   AF-A0A4Q5QMT7-F1
#
_cell.length_a   1.000
_cell.length_b   1.000
_cell.length_c   1.000
_cell.angle_alpha   90.00
_cell.angle_beta   90.00
_cell.angle_gamma   90.00
#
_symmetry.space_group_name_H-M   'P 1'
#
loop_
_entity.id
_entity.type
_entity.pdbx_description
1 polymer ?
#
loop_
_entity_poly.entity_id
_entity_poly.type
_entity_poly.pdbx_seq_one_letter_code
_entity_poly.pdbx_strand_id
1 'polypeptide(L)'
;MKKYLLVLSFVSFFTSAIIAADTLHVTSHKEVTVVTDPSTGGKSYKSWVVFPSAGTSLRKINLNVIFGCPGNMRCADWDYLDRIYIRRKGGVNAPSLNYEIGHMLTPYGGAFARNWNFRWQVDITDFSLLLRDSVEIEYFHTGYEPNEDRGWKITVDFEVIKGSPIVLPIAIHRIYDGIFRYGDSTKSIETELKPVKFRANEKSERARIFVYHTG
;
A
#
# COMPACT_ATOMS: atom_id res chain seq x y z
N MET A 1 10.39 -39.89 63.55
CA MET A 1 10.47 -40.09 62.08
C MET A 1 9.55 -39.08 61.41
N LYS A 2 10.09 -38.00 60.83
CA LYS A 2 9.30 -36.92 60.20
C LYS A 2 8.98 -37.31 58.76
N LYS A 3 7.68 -37.42 58.42
CA LYS A 3 7.21 -37.63 57.04
C LYS A 3 7.08 -36.27 56.35
N TYR A 4 7.86 -36.03 55.31
CA TYR A 4 7.71 -34.85 54.46
C TYR A 4 6.72 -35.19 53.34
N LEU A 5 5.62 -34.44 53.27
CA LEU A 5 4.62 -34.53 52.22
C LEU A 5 5.10 -33.69 51.03
N LEU A 6 5.45 -34.34 49.91
CA LEU A 6 5.93 -33.67 48.71
C LEU A 6 4.73 -33.35 47.81
N VAL A 7 4.36 -32.07 47.75
CA VAL A 7 3.28 -31.58 46.88
C VAL A 7 3.87 -31.35 45.47
N LEU A 8 3.52 -32.21 44.51
CA LEU A 8 3.82 -31.97 43.09
C LEU A 8 2.87 -30.90 42.55
N SER A 9 3.40 -29.71 42.29
CA SER A 9 2.72 -28.68 41.50
C SER A 9 2.77 -29.07 40.01
N PHE A 10 1.61 -29.37 39.42
CA PHE A 10 1.47 -29.67 38.00
C PHE A 10 1.34 -28.34 37.24
N VAL A 11 2.46 -27.79 36.77
CA VAL A 11 2.48 -26.60 35.90
C VAL A 11 2.04 -27.03 34.50
N SER A 12 0.79 -26.75 34.15
CA SER A 12 0.26 -26.99 32.82
C SER A 12 0.86 -25.96 31.85
N PHE A 13 1.92 -26.34 31.14
CA PHE A 13 2.45 -25.56 30.02
C PHE A 13 1.45 -25.64 28.86
N PHE A 14 0.61 -24.61 28.70
CA PHE A 14 -0.14 -24.41 27.47
C PHE A 14 0.86 -24.11 26.34
N THR A 15 1.23 -25.15 25.58
CA THR A 15 1.97 -24.99 24.33
C THR A 15 1.04 -24.38 23.29
N SER A 16 1.04 -23.06 23.18
CA SER A 16 0.46 -22.38 22.02
C SER A 16 1.24 -22.84 20.78
N ALA A 17 0.60 -23.62 19.91
CA ALA A 17 1.18 -23.97 18.63
C ALA A 17 1.42 -22.67 17.84
N ILE A 18 2.68 -22.29 17.65
CA ILE A 18 3.06 -21.19 16.77
C ILE A 18 2.88 -21.72 15.35
N ILE A 19 1.68 -21.54 14.79
CA ILE A 19 1.44 -21.77 13.37
C ILE A 19 2.21 -20.66 12.64
N ALA A 20 3.25 -21.03 11.91
CA ALA A 20 3.96 -20.10 11.05
C ALA A 20 2.94 -19.46 10.10
N ALA A 21 2.91 -18.13 10.08
CA ALA A 21 2.03 -17.40 9.19
C ALA A 21 2.47 -17.66 7.74
N ASP A 22 1.57 -18.23 6.93
CA ASP A 22 1.79 -18.45 5.50
C ASP A 22 1.78 -17.11 4.77
N THR A 23 2.87 -16.80 4.07
CA THR A 23 3.03 -15.56 3.29
C THR A 23 2.76 -15.85 1.82
N LEU A 24 1.77 -15.16 1.27
CA LEU A 24 1.45 -15.16 -0.15
C LEU A 24 1.95 -13.87 -0.79
N HIS A 25 2.68 -13.97 -1.90
CA HIS A 25 2.98 -12.83 -2.75
C HIS A 25 1.90 -12.66 -3.81
N VAL A 26 1.30 -11.47 -3.87
CA VAL A 26 0.34 -11.08 -4.90
C VAL A 26 0.98 -9.95 -5.70
N THR A 27 1.37 -10.21 -6.94
CA THR A 27 2.11 -9.23 -7.76
C THR A 27 1.18 -8.60 -8.81
N SER A 28 0.97 -7.28 -8.75
CA SER A 28 0.11 -6.58 -9.72
C SER A 28 0.87 -6.13 -10.97
N HIS A 29 2.13 -5.70 -10.80
CA HIS A 29 3.02 -5.30 -11.87
C HIS A 29 4.32 -6.07 -11.69
N LYS A 30 4.78 -6.79 -12.72
CA LYS A 30 6.02 -7.57 -12.66
C LYS A 30 6.98 -7.08 -13.72
N GLU A 31 8.08 -6.46 -13.29
CA GLU A 31 9.13 -5.92 -14.16
C GLU A 31 8.59 -5.00 -15.28
N VAL A 32 7.57 -4.21 -14.97
CA VAL A 32 6.94 -3.29 -15.91
C VAL A 32 7.83 -2.06 -16.09
N THR A 33 8.11 -1.68 -17.34
CA THR A 33 8.76 -0.40 -17.61
C THR A 33 7.72 0.72 -17.53
N VAL A 34 7.93 1.66 -16.61
CA VAL A 34 7.11 2.84 -16.42
C VAL A 34 7.92 4.08 -16.78
N VAL A 35 7.30 4.93 -17.59
CA VAL A 35 7.79 6.23 -18.03
C VAL A 35 6.71 7.28 -17.75
N THR A 36 7.10 8.54 -17.62
CA THR A 36 6.12 9.62 -17.49
C THR A 36 5.44 9.92 -18.84
N ASP A 37 4.39 10.74 -18.82
CA ASP A 37 3.84 11.41 -19.99
C ASP A 37 4.06 12.93 -19.84
N PRO A 38 5.08 13.50 -20.51
CA PRO A 38 5.40 14.92 -20.41
C PRO A 38 4.30 15.86 -20.90
N SER A 39 3.35 15.37 -21.70
CA SER A 39 2.25 16.20 -22.18
C SER A 39 1.17 16.43 -21.12
N THR A 40 1.08 15.53 -20.14
CA THR A 40 0.04 15.54 -19.11
C THR A 40 0.58 15.57 -17.67
N GLY A 41 1.89 15.36 -17.49
CA GLY A 41 2.56 15.39 -16.19
C GLY A 41 2.56 14.07 -15.42
N GLY A 42 2.18 12.96 -16.06
CA GLY A 42 2.20 11.64 -15.46
C GLY A 42 1.43 10.59 -16.25
N LYS A 43 1.70 9.32 -15.98
CA LYS A 43 1.14 8.19 -16.71
C LYS A 43 0.66 7.08 -15.78
N SER A 44 -0.50 6.53 -16.14
CA SER A 44 -1.18 5.47 -15.39
C SER A 44 -0.83 4.09 -15.93
N TYR A 45 -0.50 3.17 -15.02
CA TYR A 45 -0.28 1.76 -15.27
C TYR A 45 -1.25 0.97 -14.40
N LYS A 46 -2.26 0.34 -15.01
CA LYS A 46 -3.32 -0.40 -14.32
C LYS A 46 -3.18 -1.89 -14.56
N SER A 47 -3.42 -2.67 -13.52
CA SER A 47 -3.41 -4.13 -13.60
C SER A 47 -4.45 -4.71 -12.65
N TRP A 48 -5.17 -5.73 -13.13
CA TRP A 48 -6.07 -6.52 -12.29
C TRP A 48 -5.31 -7.68 -11.67
N VAL A 49 -5.47 -7.87 -10.36
CA VAL A 49 -4.85 -8.96 -9.61
C VAL A 49 -5.84 -9.56 -8.61
N VAL A 50 -5.64 -10.83 -8.28
CA VAL A 50 -6.50 -11.57 -7.34
C VAL A 50 -5.81 -11.70 -5.98
N PHE A 51 -6.39 -11.03 -4.98
CA PHE A 51 -6.07 -11.20 -3.57
C PHE A 51 -6.85 -12.37 -2.96
N PRO A 52 -6.46 -12.85 -1.76
CA PRO A 52 -7.25 -13.85 -1.04
C PRO A 52 -8.72 -13.49 -0.91
N SER A 53 -9.56 -14.51 -0.82
CA SER A 53 -11.01 -14.33 -0.67
C SER A 53 -11.39 -13.61 0.61
N ALA A 54 -12.58 -13.03 0.67
CA ALA A 54 -13.11 -12.40 1.89
C ALA A 54 -13.13 -13.33 3.11
N GLY A 55 -13.22 -14.65 2.92
CA GLY A 55 -13.19 -15.65 4.00
C GLY A 55 -11.79 -15.98 4.54
N THR A 56 -10.72 -15.48 3.92
CA THR A 56 -9.34 -15.74 4.36
C THR A 56 -8.91 -14.71 5.42
N SER A 57 -8.54 -15.18 6.61
CA SER A 57 -7.99 -14.32 7.66
C SER A 57 -6.59 -13.83 7.29
N LEU A 58 -6.40 -12.52 7.31
CA LEU A 58 -5.11 -11.88 7.05
C LEU A 58 -4.58 -11.21 8.31
N ARG A 59 -3.30 -11.46 8.59
CA ARG A 59 -2.57 -10.86 9.70
C ARG A 59 -2.01 -9.50 9.31
N LYS A 60 -1.43 -9.41 8.11
CA LYS A 60 -0.66 -8.24 7.66
C LYS A 60 -0.54 -8.22 6.13
N ILE A 61 -0.44 -7.03 5.57
CA ILE A 61 -0.15 -6.82 4.15
C ILE A 61 0.93 -5.75 4.05
N ASN A 62 2.11 -6.10 3.54
CA ASN A 62 3.08 -5.10 3.09
C ASN A 62 2.91 -4.87 1.59
N LEU A 63 2.92 -3.60 1.19
CA LEU A 63 3.12 -3.19 -0.19
C LEU A 63 4.63 -3.00 -0.42
N ASN A 64 5.16 -3.67 -1.43
CA ASN A 64 6.52 -3.54 -1.92
C ASN A 64 6.50 -2.92 -3.32
N VAL A 65 7.35 -1.94 -3.55
CA VAL A 65 7.68 -1.45 -4.89
C VAL A 65 9.18 -1.63 -5.08
N ILE A 66 9.54 -2.47 -6.04
CA ILE A 66 10.92 -2.77 -6.37
C ILE A 66 11.25 -2.03 -7.66
N PHE A 67 12.17 -1.09 -7.58
CA PHE A 67 12.70 -0.33 -8.70
C PHE A 67 13.98 -0.97 -9.23
N GLY A 68 14.22 -0.73 -10.52
CA GLY A 68 15.51 -0.88 -11.17
C GLY A 68 15.52 -0.11 -12.48
N CYS A 69 16.64 -0.16 -13.21
CA CYS A 69 16.69 0.43 -14.55
C CYS A 69 16.05 -0.53 -15.58
N PRO A 70 15.26 -0.04 -16.54
CA PRO A 70 14.80 -0.85 -17.66
C PRO A 70 15.97 -1.39 -18.49
N GLY A 71 15.77 -2.51 -19.19
CA GLY A 71 16.85 -3.13 -19.99
C GLY A 71 17.23 -2.30 -21.23
N ASN A 72 16.23 -1.67 -21.86
CA ASN A 72 16.32 -0.92 -23.11
C ASN A 72 16.42 0.60 -22.92
N MET A 73 16.40 1.09 -21.67
CA MET A 73 16.43 2.51 -21.33
C MET A 73 17.38 2.72 -20.14
N ARG A 74 17.78 3.96 -19.88
CA ARG A 74 18.42 4.29 -18.60
C ARG A 74 17.38 4.47 -17.49
N CYS A 75 17.83 4.50 -16.23
CA CYS A 75 16.95 4.91 -15.13
C CYS A 75 16.46 6.35 -15.36
N ALA A 76 15.25 6.66 -14.88
CA ALA A 76 14.69 8.01 -14.88
C ALA A 76 15.56 8.97 -14.06
N ASP A 77 15.56 10.25 -14.42
CA ASP A 77 16.52 11.22 -13.88
C ASP A 77 16.06 11.83 -12.55
N TRP A 78 14.74 12.06 -12.38
CA TRP A 78 14.19 12.91 -11.33
C TRP A 78 13.40 12.16 -10.25
N ASP A 79 13.22 12.86 -9.13
CA ASP A 79 12.47 12.45 -7.95
C ASP A 79 10.98 12.84 -8.03
N TYR A 80 10.21 12.03 -8.75
CA TYR A 80 8.80 12.25 -8.93
C TYR A 80 7.96 11.61 -7.83
N LEU A 81 6.79 12.21 -7.57
CA LEU A 81 5.80 11.68 -6.64
C LEU A 81 5.00 10.58 -7.33
N ASP A 82 5.28 9.34 -6.96
CA ASP A 82 4.58 8.17 -7.46
C ASP A 82 3.57 7.67 -6.44
N ARG A 83 2.42 7.25 -6.96
CA ARG A 83 1.27 6.88 -6.14
C ARG A 83 0.72 5.53 -6.58
N ILE A 84 0.29 4.73 -5.60
CA ILE A 84 -0.32 3.43 -5.83
C ILE A 84 -1.76 3.51 -5.35
N TYR A 85 -2.70 3.12 -6.21
CA TYR A 85 -4.13 3.19 -5.93
C TYR A 85 -4.81 1.83 -6.01
N ILE A 86 -5.80 1.63 -5.13
CA ILE A 86 -6.92 0.71 -5.37
C ILE A 86 -7.96 1.48 -6.18
N ARG A 87 -8.11 1.13 -7.46
CA ARG A 87 -9.05 1.82 -8.36
C ARG A 87 -10.44 1.20 -8.30
N ARG A 88 -10.56 -0.13 -8.43
CA ARG A 88 -11.84 -0.84 -8.45
C ARG A 88 -11.73 -2.21 -7.78
N LYS A 89 -12.85 -2.77 -7.33
CA LYS A 89 -12.97 -4.14 -6.82
C LYS A 89 -14.16 -4.84 -7.49
N GLY A 90 -14.01 -6.10 -7.86
CA GLY A 90 -15.12 -6.94 -8.34
C GLY A 90 -15.45 -6.81 -9.83
N GLY A 91 -14.66 -6.07 -10.61
CA GLY A 91 -14.74 -6.06 -12.08
C GLY A 91 -14.64 -4.67 -12.71
N VAL A 92 -14.47 -4.64 -14.04
CA VAL A 92 -14.24 -3.41 -14.83
C VAL A 92 -15.38 -2.39 -14.76
N ASN A 93 -16.61 -2.87 -14.54
CA ASN A 93 -17.81 -2.04 -14.45
C ASN A 93 -18.13 -1.61 -13.00
N ALA A 94 -17.31 -2.01 -12.03
CA ALA A 94 -17.53 -1.61 -10.64
C ALA A 94 -17.25 -0.10 -10.47
N PRO A 95 -17.94 0.56 -9.51
CA PRO A 95 -17.64 1.93 -9.14
C PRO A 95 -16.17 2.10 -8.74
N SER A 96 -15.61 3.28 -9.03
CA SER A 96 -14.27 3.63 -8.58
C SER A 96 -14.24 3.76 -7.06
N LEU A 97 -13.32 3.05 -6.41
CA LEU A 97 -13.01 3.19 -5.00
C LEU A 97 -12.01 4.32 -4.74
N ASN A 98 -11.01 4.42 -5.63
CA ASN A 98 -10.00 5.49 -5.63
C ASN A 98 -9.29 5.73 -4.29
N TYR A 99 -8.80 4.66 -3.64
CA TYR A 99 -8.01 4.79 -2.42
C TYR A 99 -6.52 4.77 -2.75
N GLU A 100 -5.79 5.78 -2.31
CA GLU A 100 -4.33 5.76 -2.30
C GLU A 100 -3.84 4.81 -1.20
N ILE A 101 -2.93 3.91 -1.56
CA ILE A 101 -2.33 2.91 -0.67
C ILE A 101 -0.80 2.96 -0.67
N GLY A 102 -0.20 3.79 -1.52
CA GLY A 102 1.23 4.05 -1.51
C GLY A 102 1.51 5.45 -2.05
N HIS A 103 2.45 6.14 -1.40
CA HIS A 103 2.82 7.51 -1.67
C HIS A 103 4.34 7.61 -1.50
N MET A 104 5.10 7.77 -2.57
CA MET A 104 6.56 7.79 -2.51
C MET A 104 7.18 8.76 -3.50
N LEU A 105 8.40 9.21 -3.19
CA LEU A 105 9.24 9.91 -4.15
C LEU A 105 10.20 8.91 -4.79
N THR A 106 10.29 8.90 -6.12
CA THR A 106 11.34 8.17 -6.82
C THR A 106 12.71 8.78 -6.47
N PRO A 107 13.81 8.02 -6.53
CA PRO A 107 15.14 8.59 -6.35
C PRO A 107 15.63 9.32 -7.63
N TYR A 108 16.65 10.17 -7.49
CA TYR A 108 17.38 10.73 -8.64
C TYR A 108 18.22 9.64 -9.33
N GLY A 109 17.73 9.09 -10.43
CA GLY A 109 18.28 7.87 -11.03
C GLY A 109 19.27 8.05 -12.16
N GLY A 110 19.49 9.29 -12.63
CA GLY A 110 20.26 9.53 -13.87
C GLY A 110 21.68 8.97 -13.89
N ALA A 111 22.30 8.83 -12.71
CA ALA A 111 23.65 8.29 -12.53
C ALA A 111 23.69 6.81 -12.12
N PHE A 112 22.55 6.14 -11.99
CA PHE A 112 22.49 4.76 -11.52
C PHE A 112 23.01 3.78 -12.58
N ALA A 113 23.77 2.78 -12.11
CA ALA A 113 24.23 1.69 -12.95
C ALA A 113 23.06 0.79 -13.39
N ARG A 114 23.18 0.11 -14.54
CA ARG A 114 22.10 -0.73 -15.10
C ARG A 114 21.61 -1.86 -14.17
N ASN A 115 22.46 -2.32 -13.25
CA ASN A 115 22.13 -3.36 -12.27
C ASN A 115 21.58 -2.81 -10.94
N TRP A 116 21.44 -1.50 -10.82
CA TRP A 116 20.87 -0.88 -9.62
C TRP A 116 19.43 -1.35 -9.41
N ASN A 117 19.09 -1.58 -8.15
CA ASN A 117 17.75 -1.87 -7.72
C ASN A 117 17.52 -1.36 -6.29
N PHE A 118 16.26 -1.09 -5.96
CA PHE A 118 15.84 -0.61 -4.65
C PHE A 118 14.46 -1.13 -4.32
N ARG A 119 14.21 -1.48 -3.05
CA ARG A 119 12.90 -1.88 -2.55
C ARG A 119 12.39 -0.82 -1.57
N TRP A 120 11.26 -0.21 -1.92
CA TRP A 120 10.44 0.55 -0.99
C TRP A 120 9.34 -0.35 -0.43
N GLN A 121 9.05 -0.25 0.88
CA GLN A 121 8.04 -1.06 1.55
C GLN A 121 7.23 -0.23 2.53
N VAL A 122 5.92 -0.46 2.58
CA VAL A 122 5.01 0.13 3.56
C VAL A 122 3.95 -0.89 4.02
N ASP A 123 3.54 -0.81 5.29
CA ASP A 123 2.43 -1.62 5.82
C ASP A 123 1.09 -0.99 5.43
N ILE A 124 0.25 -1.76 4.74
CA ILE A 124 -1.07 -1.31 4.25
C ILE A 124 -2.19 -2.21 4.79
N THR A 125 -1.98 -2.86 5.92
CA THR A 125 -2.93 -3.82 6.52
C THR A 125 -4.32 -3.23 6.76
N ASP A 126 -4.41 -1.92 7.00
CA ASP A 126 -5.69 -1.22 7.19
C ASP A 126 -6.59 -1.26 5.94
N PHE A 127 -6.00 -1.42 4.74
CA PHE A 127 -6.72 -1.60 3.47
C PHE A 127 -7.13 -3.06 3.21
N SER A 128 -6.90 -3.97 4.16
CA SER A 128 -7.25 -5.38 3.99
C SER A 128 -8.73 -5.61 3.71
N LEU A 129 -9.65 -4.73 4.13
CA LEU A 129 -11.06 -4.84 3.75
C LEU A 129 -11.28 -4.75 2.23
N LEU A 130 -10.45 -3.96 1.53
CA LEU A 130 -10.55 -3.71 0.09
C LEU A 130 -9.71 -4.66 -0.75
N LEU A 131 -8.57 -5.13 -0.22
CA LEU A 131 -7.64 -6.04 -0.88
C LEU A 131 -8.12 -7.50 -0.77
N ARG A 132 -9.22 -7.79 -1.47
CA ARG A 132 -9.87 -9.11 -1.52
C ARG A 132 -10.35 -9.42 -2.93
N ASP A 133 -10.24 -10.68 -3.33
CA ASP A 133 -10.66 -11.16 -4.65
C ASP A 133 -10.00 -10.34 -5.77
N SER A 134 -10.71 -10.09 -6.87
CA SER A 134 -10.23 -9.28 -7.98
C SER A 134 -10.22 -7.78 -7.66
N VAL A 135 -9.04 -7.16 -7.72
CA VAL A 135 -8.79 -5.75 -7.46
C VAL A 135 -7.97 -5.12 -8.60
N GLU A 136 -8.35 -3.93 -9.04
CA GLU A 136 -7.59 -3.12 -9.97
C GLU A 136 -6.60 -2.25 -9.19
N ILE A 137 -5.31 -2.55 -9.35
CA ILE A 137 -4.22 -1.78 -8.78
C ILE A 137 -3.67 -0.87 -9.87
N GLU A 138 -3.44 0.39 -9.52
CA GLU A 138 -2.76 1.33 -10.39
C GLU A 138 -1.45 1.78 -9.76
N TYR A 139 -0.40 1.82 -10.58
CA TYR A 139 0.80 2.60 -10.34
C TYR A 139 0.73 3.86 -11.21
N PHE A 140 0.75 5.04 -10.58
CA PHE A 140 0.75 6.33 -11.26
C PHE A 140 2.13 6.96 -11.12
N HIS A 141 2.86 7.04 -12.23
CA HIS A 141 4.18 7.66 -12.30
C HIS A 141 4.03 9.11 -12.74
N THR A 142 4.47 10.08 -11.94
CA THR A 142 4.38 11.51 -12.32
C THR A 142 5.64 12.01 -13.00
N GLY A 143 5.59 13.21 -13.57
CA GLY A 143 6.76 13.94 -14.04
C GLY A 143 6.65 14.50 -15.45
N TYR A 144 7.70 15.18 -15.90
CA TYR A 144 7.74 15.85 -17.20
C TYR A 144 9.04 15.58 -17.99
N GLU A 145 9.86 14.63 -17.55
CA GLU A 145 11.10 14.27 -18.25
C GLU A 145 10.83 13.52 -19.56
N PRO A 146 11.75 13.57 -20.55
CA PRO A 146 11.65 12.75 -21.76
C PRO A 146 11.36 11.28 -21.44
N ASN A 147 10.53 10.62 -22.23
CA ASN A 147 10.02 9.28 -21.94
C ASN A 147 10.41 8.22 -22.99
N GLU A 148 11.31 8.57 -23.89
CA GLU A 148 11.76 7.75 -25.01
C GLU A 148 13.06 6.97 -24.70
N ASP A 149 13.90 7.48 -23.79
CA ASP A 149 15.21 6.91 -23.46
C ASP A 149 15.41 6.55 -21.99
N ARG A 150 14.47 6.93 -21.10
CA ARG A 150 14.57 6.77 -19.65
C ARG A 150 13.25 6.39 -18.99
N GLY A 151 13.34 5.74 -17.84
CA GLY A 151 12.20 5.38 -17.00
C GLY A 151 12.60 4.45 -15.87
N TRP A 152 11.61 3.85 -15.21
CA TRP A 152 11.82 2.86 -14.15
C TRP A 152 11.34 1.49 -14.60
N LYS A 153 12.05 0.44 -14.19
CA LYS A 153 11.51 -0.92 -14.18
C LYS A 153 10.97 -1.20 -12.79
N ILE A 154 9.67 -1.41 -12.67
CA ILE A 154 9.00 -1.60 -11.38
C ILE A 154 8.35 -2.97 -11.26
N THR A 155 8.41 -3.52 -10.05
CA THR A 155 7.57 -4.63 -9.59
C THR A 155 6.77 -4.14 -8.39
N VAL A 156 5.44 -4.19 -8.49
CA VAL A 156 4.51 -3.88 -7.40
C VAL A 156 3.99 -5.20 -6.84
N ASP A 157 4.42 -5.52 -5.64
CA ASP A 157 4.16 -6.79 -4.97
C ASP A 157 3.54 -6.58 -3.59
N PHE A 158 2.62 -7.46 -3.24
CA PHE A 158 1.94 -7.44 -1.95
C PHE A 158 2.31 -8.71 -1.19
N GLU A 159 3.05 -8.54 -0.09
CA GLU A 159 3.34 -9.60 0.87
C GLU A 159 2.16 -9.76 1.81
N VAL A 160 1.30 -10.73 1.50
CA VAL A 160 0.07 -11.03 2.23
C VAL A 160 0.32 -12.14 3.24
N ILE A 161 0.42 -11.76 4.51
CA ILE A 161 0.65 -12.69 5.62
C ILE A 161 -0.70 -13.15 6.15
N LYS A 162 -1.00 -14.45 6.03
CA LYS A 162 -2.26 -15.06 6.54
C LYS A 162 -2.21 -15.21 8.06
N GLY A 163 -3.38 -15.21 8.70
CA GLY A 163 -3.51 -15.43 10.15
C GLY A 163 -4.50 -14.50 10.82
N SER A 164 -4.61 -14.60 12.14
CA SER A 164 -5.56 -13.80 12.91
C SER A 164 -5.21 -12.31 12.86
N PRO A 165 -6.13 -11.44 12.39
CA PRO A 165 -5.89 -10.02 12.33
C PRO A 165 -5.63 -9.44 13.72
N ILE A 166 -4.73 -8.45 13.81
CA ILE A 166 -4.58 -7.65 15.04
C ILE A 166 -5.81 -6.74 15.16
N VAL A 167 -5.97 -5.89 14.14
CA VAL A 167 -7.11 -5.09 13.67
C VAL A 167 -8.05 -5.79 12.71
N LEU A 168 -9.34 -6.02 12.96
CA LEU A 168 -10.28 -6.28 11.85
C LEU A 168 -10.89 -4.95 11.37
N PRO A 169 -10.51 -4.41 10.20
CA PRO A 169 -11.15 -3.21 9.67
C PRO A 169 -12.56 -3.55 9.22
N ILE A 170 -13.55 -2.86 9.78
CA ILE A 170 -14.98 -3.06 9.45
C ILE A 170 -15.55 -1.94 8.57
N ALA A 171 -14.83 -0.82 8.47
CA ALA A 171 -15.17 0.32 7.62
C ALA A 171 -13.91 1.13 7.31
N ILE A 172 -13.90 1.78 6.14
CA ILE A 172 -12.88 2.73 5.72
C ILE A 172 -13.55 3.95 5.10
N HIS A 173 -13.17 5.15 5.53
CA HIS A 173 -13.74 6.40 5.06
C HIS A 173 -12.63 7.31 4.55
N ARG A 174 -12.76 7.82 3.33
CA ARG A 174 -11.89 8.88 2.82
C ARG A 174 -12.39 10.20 3.39
N ILE A 175 -11.52 10.89 4.13
CA ILE A 175 -11.84 12.17 4.78
C ILE A 175 -11.47 13.32 3.83
N TYR A 176 -10.19 13.40 3.45
CA TYR A 176 -9.66 14.39 2.52
C TYR A 176 -8.80 13.72 1.46
N ASP A 177 -8.82 14.28 0.26
CA ASP A 177 -8.00 13.86 -0.89
C ASP A 177 -7.91 15.06 -1.84
N GLY A 178 -6.75 15.69 -1.90
CA GLY A 178 -6.56 16.94 -2.62
C GLY A 178 -5.16 17.53 -2.50
N ILE A 179 -4.96 18.61 -3.23
CA ILE A 179 -3.74 19.43 -3.22
C ILE A 179 -4.15 20.82 -2.75
N PHE A 180 -3.48 21.32 -1.73
CA PHE A 180 -3.80 22.59 -1.09
C PHE A 180 -2.61 23.53 -1.17
N ARG A 181 -2.85 24.82 -1.39
CA ARG A 181 -1.77 25.80 -1.55
C ARG A 181 -1.25 26.24 -0.18
N TYR A 182 0.06 26.07 0.03
CA TYR A 182 0.69 26.57 1.24
C TYR A 182 1.00 28.07 1.14
N GLY A 183 0.57 28.85 2.13
CA GLY A 183 0.85 30.29 2.22
C GLY A 183 -0.03 31.22 1.37
N ASP A 184 -0.99 30.68 0.61
CA ASP A 184 -1.97 31.48 -0.16
C ASP A 184 -3.09 31.97 0.78
N SER A 185 -3.05 33.24 1.18
CA SER A 185 -4.05 33.83 2.08
C SER A 185 -5.47 33.85 1.50
N THR A 186 -5.61 33.75 0.17
CA THR A 186 -6.92 33.65 -0.50
C THR A 186 -7.47 32.22 -0.52
N LYS A 187 -6.61 31.22 -0.24
CA LYS A 187 -6.93 29.80 -0.18
C LYS A 187 -6.32 29.15 1.06
N SER A 188 -6.74 29.66 2.22
CA SER A 188 -6.27 29.11 3.50
C SER A 188 -6.73 27.66 3.69
N ILE A 189 -5.83 26.80 4.15
CA ILE A 189 -6.15 25.41 4.47
C ILE A 189 -7.29 25.28 5.49
N GLU A 190 -7.40 26.24 6.41
CA GLU A 190 -8.44 26.29 7.45
C GLU A 190 -9.86 26.42 6.86
N THR A 191 -9.99 26.94 5.63
CA THR A 191 -11.27 27.07 4.94
C THR A 191 -11.48 26.00 3.87
N GLU A 192 -10.40 25.45 3.30
CA GLU A 192 -10.46 24.39 2.29
C GLU A 192 -10.76 23.02 2.91
N LEU A 193 -10.21 22.70 4.09
CA LEU A 193 -10.49 21.45 4.81
C LEU A 193 -11.77 21.54 5.65
N LYS A 194 -12.91 21.33 4.98
CA LYS A 194 -14.22 21.35 5.64
C LYS A 194 -14.41 20.14 6.56
N PRO A 195 -14.94 20.31 7.79
CA PRO A 195 -15.18 19.19 8.71
C PRO A 195 -16.02 18.07 8.10
N VAL A 196 -15.52 16.84 8.17
CA VAL A 196 -16.26 15.64 7.76
C VAL A 196 -16.96 15.03 8.96
N LYS A 197 -18.26 14.80 8.83
CA LYS A 197 -19.07 14.08 9.83
C LYS A 197 -19.32 12.67 9.34
N PHE A 198 -19.08 11.69 10.20
CA PHE A 198 -19.45 10.28 9.94
C PHE A 198 -19.95 9.65 11.23
N ARG A 199 -20.79 8.63 11.09
CA ARG A 199 -21.25 7.80 12.22
C ARG A 199 -20.38 6.55 12.27
N ALA A 200 -19.74 6.31 13.41
CA ALA A 200 -19.02 5.06 13.62
C ALA A 200 -19.97 3.86 13.51
N ASN A 201 -19.47 2.74 13.01
CA ASN A 201 -20.23 1.49 13.01
C ASN A 201 -20.49 1.05 14.46
N GLU A 202 -21.66 0.48 14.76
CA GLU A 202 -22.00 0.04 16.12
C GLU A 202 -21.05 -1.05 16.67
N LYS A 203 -20.36 -1.76 15.77
CA LYS A 203 -19.32 -2.75 16.10
C LYS A 203 -17.90 -2.14 16.19
N SER A 204 -17.74 -0.83 16.02
CA SER A 204 -16.44 -0.17 16.11
C SER A 204 -15.97 -0.06 17.56
N GLU A 205 -14.88 -0.74 17.89
CA GLU A 205 -14.21 -0.59 19.19
C GLU A 205 -13.14 0.52 19.18
N ARG A 206 -12.58 0.82 18.01
CA ARG A 206 -11.55 1.86 17.82
C ARG A 206 -11.58 2.42 16.41
N ALA A 207 -11.04 3.63 16.25
CA ALA A 207 -10.80 4.28 14.96
C ALA A 207 -9.33 4.67 14.83
N ARG A 208 -8.84 4.75 13.59
CA ARG A 208 -7.52 5.25 13.23
C ARG A 208 -7.67 6.24 12.08
N ILE A 209 -6.93 7.34 12.16
CA ILE A 209 -6.77 8.27 11.04
C ILE A 209 -5.44 7.92 10.37
N PHE A 210 -5.49 7.74 9.05
CA PHE A 210 -4.34 7.50 8.22
C PHE A 210 -4.16 8.70 7.29
N VAL A 211 -2.95 9.27 7.21
CA VAL A 211 -2.66 10.48 6.43
C VAL A 211 -1.41 10.25 5.57
N TYR A 212 -1.54 10.48 4.27
CA TYR A 212 -0.41 10.72 3.37
C TYR A 212 -0.30 12.22 3.15
N HIS A 213 0.89 12.79 3.35
CA HIS A 213 1.14 14.22 3.17
C HIS A 213 2.58 14.45 2.72
N THR A 214 2.72 15.22 1.64
CA THR A 214 3.98 15.79 1.15
C THR A 214 3.74 17.27 0.87
N GLY A 215 4.71 18.10 1.25
CA GLY A 215 4.73 19.54 0.95
C GLY A 215 5.61 19.87 -0.23
#